data_AF-A0A970I0V8-F1
#
_entry.id   AF-A0A970I0V8-F1
#
_cell.length_a   1.000
_cell.length_b   1.000
_cell.length_c   1.000
_cell.angle_alpha   90.00
_cell.angle_beta   90.00
_cell.angle_gamma   90.00
#
_symmetry.space_group_name_H-M   'P 1'
#
loop_
_entity.id
_entity.type
_entity.pdbx_description
1 polymer ?
#
loop_
_entity_poly.entity_id
_entity_poly.type
_entity_poly.pdbx_seq_one_letter_code
_entity_poly.pdbx_strand_id
1 'polypeptide(L)'
;MAKYLKYTLLLFLICSADCFSRDISPKDSLLSEIVARYGQARVTVPFRDKKELQYFLRNVSVSSVKDKKMEMVISPLTLSWFISQHTAYEILRIPDARSLETSSGTGQAMEWESYPTYPQYDSIMHSFVARYPLLCSIDTIGTSIRGRLILVLRISAGVQADETRPGVFFTSTIHGDETGGFILMLRLADYLLRNYGSDERIQNLLDNLEIWINPLSNPDGTYRPGDTIISPVRFNANGYDLNRNFPDPATPNTVMQKETIDMVSFLRRQKFVLSANFHSGAEVVNYPWDSRRQRHADDNWFYGISRRYADTVHRYSPPLYMRDFNHGITNGYDWYSINGGRQDFVTRELQGRELTVELHDRYITPVSQLDLLWQYNYRSLLAFAENALYGIHGSVSDSETGEPVAAKVLIKGYDRDSSHVYSDTAGGNFIRMLAPGIYNLSFTAKGYVEKEIRSVIVEEGTRTSLSVAMTPFAGQSDTTDSGGLVIFPNPSADRIYVILPPRQYGMVNVRVYSVPGLKAADYFTEGHEDIPLSIDVSGLKDGVYILQLRNSLSGMTDRIRFVVAGKR
;
A
#
# COMPACT_ATOMS: atom_id res chain seq x y z
N MET A 1 63.36 49.47 21.16
CA MET A 1 62.45 50.18 22.08
C MET A 1 61.76 51.28 21.27
N ALA A 2 60.45 51.45 21.16
CA ALA A 2 59.28 50.74 21.65
C ALA A 2 58.15 50.96 20.61
N LYS A 3 57.29 49.95 20.47
CA LYS A 3 56.17 49.84 19.53
C LYS A 3 54.86 50.18 20.25
N TYR A 4 53.94 50.82 19.52
CA TYR A 4 52.46 50.74 19.60
C TYR A 4 51.76 50.72 20.97
N LEU A 5 50.88 51.71 21.22
CA LEU A 5 49.57 51.45 21.85
C LEU A 5 48.57 52.58 21.54
N LYS A 6 47.56 52.26 20.73
CA LYS A 6 46.33 53.04 20.53
C LYS A 6 45.30 52.53 21.53
N TYR A 7 44.64 53.43 22.28
CA TYR A 7 43.36 53.19 22.96
C TYR A 7 42.45 54.40 22.67
N THR A 8 41.40 54.26 21.85
CA THR A 8 40.04 53.78 22.15
C THR A 8 39.21 54.80 22.95
N LEU A 9 38.37 55.58 22.25
CA LEU A 9 37.18 56.19 22.84
C LEU A 9 36.02 56.13 21.84
N LEU A 10 35.19 55.10 22.06
CA LEU A 10 33.73 55.02 21.93
C LEU A 10 33.02 56.03 20.99
N LEU A 11 32.72 55.60 19.76
CA LEU A 11 31.56 56.11 19.03
C LEU A 11 30.43 55.09 19.19
N PHE A 12 29.39 55.45 19.94
CA PHE A 12 28.12 54.72 19.93
C PHE A 12 27.47 54.93 18.55
N LEU A 13 27.71 53.99 17.62
CA LEU A 13 26.85 53.85 16.46
C LEU A 13 25.57 53.16 16.92
N ILE A 14 24.48 53.92 16.97
CA ILE A 14 23.14 53.37 16.96
C ILE A 14 22.97 52.70 15.61
N CYS A 15 23.26 51.40 15.53
CA CYS A 15 22.65 50.56 14.50
C CYS A 15 21.17 50.46 14.88
N SER A 16 20.36 51.36 14.33
CA SER A 16 18.96 51.06 14.08
C SER A 16 18.96 49.84 13.18
N ALA A 17 18.79 48.67 13.78
CA ALA A 17 18.23 47.54 13.05
C ALA A 17 16.86 48.03 12.58
N ASP A 18 16.78 48.43 11.31
CA ASP A 18 15.53 48.38 10.57
C ASP A 18 15.16 46.90 10.51
N CYS A 19 14.57 46.44 11.61
CA CYS A 19 13.73 45.29 11.63
C CYS A 19 12.60 45.65 10.67
N PHE A 20 12.73 45.23 9.41
CA PHE A 20 11.61 45.18 8.49
C PHE A 20 10.59 44.23 9.11
N SER A 21 9.77 44.75 10.03
CA SER A 21 8.46 44.21 10.34
C SER A 21 7.72 44.27 9.01
N ARG A 22 7.79 43.17 8.25
CA ARG A 22 7.05 43.04 7.00
C ARG A 22 5.59 43.12 7.39
N ASP A 23 4.87 44.13 6.91
CA ASP A 23 3.43 44.23 7.09
C ASP A 23 2.78 42.98 6.49
N ILE A 24 2.48 42.01 7.36
CA ILE A 24 1.66 40.85 7.01
C ILE A 24 0.31 41.42 6.63
N SER A 25 -0.16 41.14 5.42
CA SER A 25 -1.44 41.68 4.98
C SER A 25 -2.55 41.23 5.96
N PRO A 26 -3.61 42.02 6.19
CA PRO A 26 -4.71 41.61 7.06
C PRO A 26 -5.29 40.24 6.68
N LYS A 27 -5.22 39.89 5.38
CA LYS A 27 -5.65 38.60 4.84
C LYS A 27 -4.73 37.45 5.21
N ASP A 28 -3.41 37.65 5.16
CA ASP A 28 -2.43 36.63 5.57
C ASP A 28 -2.45 36.41 7.08
N SER A 29 -2.70 37.48 7.85
CA SER A 29 -2.93 37.40 9.30
C SER A 29 -4.18 36.57 9.60
N LEU A 30 -5.29 36.82 8.90
CA LEU A 30 -6.53 36.03 9.04
C LEU A 30 -6.32 34.57 8.64
N LEU A 31 -5.63 34.29 7.54
CA LEU A 31 -5.30 32.92 7.12
C LEU A 31 -4.51 32.19 8.21
N SER A 32 -3.51 32.87 8.79
CA SER A 32 -2.68 32.32 9.87
C SER A 32 -3.51 32.02 11.13
N GLU A 33 -4.43 32.92 11.50
CA GLU A 33 -5.36 32.71 12.62
C GLU A 33 -6.25 31.49 12.41
N ILE A 34 -6.82 31.34 11.21
CA ILE A 34 -7.66 30.19 10.86
C ILE A 34 -6.87 28.90 10.96
N VAL A 35 -5.66 28.83 10.39
CA VAL A 35 -4.82 27.63 10.47
C VAL A 35 -4.42 27.32 11.91
N ALA A 36 -4.06 28.32 12.72
CA ALA A 36 -3.72 28.12 14.12
C ALA A 36 -4.92 27.57 14.92
N ARG A 37 -6.11 28.11 14.71
CA ARG A 37 -7.33 27.74 15.44
C ARG A 37 -7.89 26.39 15.00
N TYR A 38 -8.05 26.18 13.69
CA TYR A 38 -8.76 25.03 13.12
C TYR A 38 -7.82 23.94 12.59
N GLY A 39 -6.52 24.21 12.53
CA GLY A 39 -5.51 23.24 12.06
C GLY A 39 -5.39 23.17 10.55
N GLN A 40 -6.28 23.80 9.80
CA GLN A 40 -6.17 23.97 8.36
C GLN A 40 -7.02 25.16 7.89
N ALA A 41 -6.75 25.63 6.68
CA ALA A 41 -7.61 26.58 5.97
C ALA A 41 -7.78 26.14 4.52
N ARG A 42 -8.94 26.43 3.93
CA ARG A 42 -9.20 26.18 2.51
C ARG A 42 -9.19 27.50 1.74
N VAL A 43 -8.40 27.55 0.69
CA VAL A 43 -8.26 28.73 -0.17
C VAL A 43 -8.47 28.37 -1.62
N THR A 44 -8.95 29.31 -2.41
CA THR A 44 -9.02 29.21 -3.86
C THR A 44 -7.95 30.06 -4.50
N VAL A 45 -7.21 29.50 -5.44
CA VAL A 45 -6.11 30.15 -6.14
C VAL A 45 -6.33 30.02 -7.65
N PRO A 46 -6.42 31.12 -8.42
CA PRO A 46 -6.45 31.04 -9.87
C PRO A 46 -5.09 30.56 -10.42
N PHE A 47 -5.09 29.83 -11.52
CA PHE A 47 -3.87 29.49 -12.27
C PHE A 47 -3.99 29.84 -13.75
N ARG A 48 -2.85 30.18 -14.34
CA ARG A 48 -2.73 30.62 -15.73
C ARG A 48 -2.53 29.47 -16.69
N ASP A 49 -1.71 28.50 -16.31
CA ASP A 49 -1.33 27.38 -17.15
C ASP A 49 -1.06 26.09 -16.35
N LYS A 50 -0.79 25.00 -17.09
CA LYS A 50 -0.47 23.70 -16.48
C LYS A 50 0.83 23.72 -15.68
N LYS A 51 1.79 24.59 -15.97
CA LYS A 51 3.07 24.65 -15.23
C LYS A 51 2.84 25.24 -13.84
N GLU A 52 2.05 26.30 -13.75
CA GLU A 52 1.66 26.90 -12.47
C GLU A 52 0.83 25.94 -11.62
N LEU A 53 -0.12 25.23 -12.23
CA LEU A 53 -0.86 24.16 -11.56
C LEU A 53 0.07 23.09 -10.98
N GLN A 54 1.01 22.59 -11.79
CA GLN A 54 1.99 21.57 -11.37
C GLN A 54 2.96 22.08 -10.30
N TYR A 55 3.29 23.37 -10.31
CA TYR A 55 4.11 23.99 -9.27
C TYR A 55 3.42 23.90 -7.91
N PHE A 56 2.14 24.28 -7.82
CA PHE A 56 1.39 24.20 -6.56
C PHE A 56 1.13 22.76 -6.12
N LEU A 57 0.74 21.88 -7.04
CA LEU A 57 0.47 20.45 -6.75
C LEU A 57 1.64 19.73 -6.07
N ARG A 58 2.88 20.20 -6.27
CA ARG A 58 4.09 19.64 -5.66
C ARG A 58 4.40 20.17 -4.25
N ASN A 59 3.85 21.31 -3.88
CA ASN A 59 4.24 22.04 -2.67
C ASN A 59 3.10 22.19 -1.65
N VAL A 60 1.85 22.10 -2.09
CA VAL A 60 0.67 22.24 -1.25
C VAL A 60 -0.40 21.23 -1.65
N SER A 61 -1.20 20.79 -0.67
CA SER A 61 -2.30 19.88 -0.94
C SER A 61 -3.41 20.60 -1.71
N VAL A 62 -3.67 20.14 -2.93
CA VAL A 62 -4.81 20.57 -3.76
C VAL A 62 -5.92 19.53 -3.61
N SER A 63 -7.11 20.00 -3.24
CA SER A 63 -8.29 19.16 -3.03
C SER A 63 -9.26 19.18 -4.21
N SER A 64 -9.19 20.17 -5.10
CA SER A 64 -10.01 20.24 -6.30
C SER A 64 -9.41 21.21 -7.33
N VAL A 65 -9.69 20.96 -8.60
CA VAL A 65 -9.35 21.85 -9.72
C VAL A 65 -10.59 22.04 -10.58
N LYS A 66 -11.12 23.27 -10.62
CA LYS A 66 -12.34 23.61 -11.36
C LYS A 66 -12.26 25.04 -11.89
N ASP A 67 -12.72 25.26 -13.12
CA ASP A 67 -12.86 26.61 -13.71
C ASP A 67 -11.60 27.49 -13.61
N LYS A 68 -10.42 26.92 -13.91
CA LYS A 68 -9.08 27.56 -13.78
C LYS A 68 -8.75 28.08 -12.36
N LYS A 69 -9.39 27.50 -11.36
CA LYS A 69 -9.12 27.71 -9.94
C LYS A 69 -8.75 26.38 -9.28
N MET A 70 -7.76 26.43 -8.40
CA MET A 70 -7.37 25.34 -7.53
C MET A 70 -7.92 25.61 -6.14
N GLU A 71 -8.60 24.63 -5.56
CA GLU A 71 -8.85 24.62 -4.12
C GLU A 71 -7.65 23.97 -3.42
N MET A 72 -7.02 24.73 -2.54
CA MET A 72 -5.88 24.29 -1.74
C MET A 72 -6.26 24.19 -0.29
N VAL A 73 -5.72 23.18 0.38
CA VAL A 73 -5.80 23.03 1.82
C VAL A 73 -4.44 23.40 2.40
N ILE A 74 -4.42 24.46 3.20
CA ILE A 74 -3.23 25.00 3.84
C ILE A 74 -3.13 24.41 5.24
N SER A 75 -2.03 23.71 5.52
CA SER A 75 -1.71 23.18 6.85
C SER A 75 -0.74 24.11 7.59
N PRO A 76 -0.50 23.90 8.90
CA PRO A 76 0.54 24.61 9.63
C PRO A 76 1.92 24.44 9.00
N LEU A 77 2.17 23.28 8.35
CA LEU A 77 3.42 22.98 7.67
C LEU A 77 3.61 23.84 6.41
N THR A 78 2.54 24.08 5.64
CA THR A 78 2.63 24.77 4.33
C THR A 78 2.33 26.26 4.39
N LEU A 79 1.80 26.77 5.52
CA LEU A 79 1.33 28.15 5.66
C LEU A 79 2.39 29.20 5.31
N SER A 80 3.56 29.15 5.95
CA SER A 80 4.62 30.13 5.75
C SER A 80 5.15 30.10 4.32
N TRP A 81 5.27 28.89 3.73
CA TRP A 81 5.65 28.74 2.33
C TRP A 81 4.59 29.39 1.42
N PHE A 82 3.31 29.10 1.64
CA PHE A 82 2.21 29.61 0.84
C PHE A 82 2.14 31.14 0.85
N ILE A 83 2.22 31.78 2.03
CA ILE A 83 2.23 33.25 2.15
C ILE A 83 3.44 33.86 1.43
N SER A 84 4.61 33.20 1.48
CA SER A 84 5.81 33.71 0.79
C SER A 84 5.75 33.61 -0.73
N GLN A 85 4.76 32.90 -1.31
CA GLN A 85 4.54 32.88 -2.76
C GLN A 85 3.87 34.14 -3.29
N HIS A 86 3.39 35.04 -2.42
CA HIS A 86 2.71 36.29 -2.80
C HIS A 86 1.60 36.08 -3.85
N THR A 87 0.92 34.94 -3.78
CA THR A 87 -0.11 34.55 -4.75
C THR A 87 -1.45 35.12 -4.34
N ALA A 88 -2.26 35.56 -5.32
CA ALA A 88 -3.63 35.98 -5.04
C ALA A 88 -4.49 34.76 -4.70
N TYR A 89 -5.22 34.80 -3.58
CA TYR A 89 -6.10 33.71 -3.15
C TYR A 89 -7.39 34.25 -2.54
N GLU A 90 -8.42 33.41 -2.39
CA GLU A 90 -9.65 33.70 -1.64
C GLU A 90 -9.83 32.65 -0.55
N ILE A 91 -10.19 33.04 0.67
CA ILE A 91 -10.51 32.08 1.73
C ILE A 91 -11.93 31.58 1.50
N LEU A 92 -12.11 30.27 1.29
CA LEU A 92 -13.40 29.69 0.85
C LEU A 92 -14.47 29.73 1.94
N ARG A 93 -14.10 29.37 3.18
CA ARG A 93 -14.99 29.38 4.34
C ARG A 93 -14.15 29.30 5.60
N ILE A 94 -14.51 30.09 6.61
CA ILE A 94 -13.99 29.90 7.97
C ILE A 94 -14.67 28.65 8.54
N PRO A 95 -13.91 27.60 8.93
CA PRO A 95 -14.51 26.40 9.50
C PRO A 95 -15.37 26.75 10.72
N ASP A 96 -16.59 26.24 10.77
CA ASP A 96 -17.35 26.30 12.02
C ASP A 96 -16.70 25.29 12.99
N ALA A 97 -16.49 25.68 14.25
CA ALA A 97 -16.07 24.76 15.31
C ALA A 97 -17.24 23.83 15.68
N ARG A 98 -17.64 22.94 14.76
CA ARG A 98 -18.70 21.97 15.01
C ARG A 98 -18.06 20.67 15.50
N SER A 99 -18.46 20.25 16.69
CA SER A 99 -18.37 18.84 17.07
C SER A 99 -19.34 18.08 16.19
N LEU A 100 -18.92 16.93 15.69
CA LEU A 100 -19.90 15.96 15.18
C LEU A 100 -20.68 15.38 16.35
N GLU A 101 -21.93 14.99 16.09
CA GLU A 101 -22.74 14.28 17.08
C GLU A 101 -22.08 12.92 17.31
N THR A 102 -21.52 12.77 18.50
CA THR A 102 -20.92 11.51 18.95
C THR A 102 -21.92 10.73 19.78
N SER A 103 -21.94 9.41 19.60
CA SER A 103 -22.83 8.54 20.37
C SER A 103 -22.58 8.64 21.88
N SER A 104 -23.61 8.40 22.68
CA SER A 104 -23.51 8.32 24.15
C SER A 104 -22.87 7.02 24.64
N GLY A 105 -22.79 6.00 23.78
CA GLY A 105 -22.19 4.70 24.11
C GLY A 105 -22.08 3.76 22.90
N THR A 106 -21.27 2.70 23.04
CA THR A 106 -20.93 1.75 21.95
C THR A 106 -22.15 1.12 21.28
N GLY A 107 -23.22 0.80 22.03
CA GLY A 107 -24.45 0.25 21.46
C GLY A 107 -25.11 1.19 20.46
N GLN A 108 -25.23 2.48 20.82
CA GLN A 108 -25.78 3.52 19.95
C GLN A 108 -24.88 3.82 18.75
N ALA A 109 -23.55 3.82 18.93
CA ALA A 109 -22.62 3.96 17.80
C ALA A 109 -22.82 2.87 16.74
N MET A 110 -23.24 1.67 17.14
CA MET A 110 -23.51 0.54 16.26
C MET A 110 -24.91 0.54 15.63
N GLU A 111 -25.70 1.58 15.88
CA GLU A 111 -26.89 1.90 15.08
C GLU A 111 -26.50 2.65 13.80
N TRP A 112 -25.24 3.11 13.70
CA TRP A 112 -24.66 3.79 12.54
C TRP A 112 -25.30 5.15 12.21
N GLU A 113 -26.03 5.71 13.17
CA GLU A 113 -26.68 7.02 13.10
C GLU A 113 -25.89 8.12 13.84
N SER A 114 -24.62 7.88 14.15
CA SER A 114 -23.72 8.87 14.77
C SER A 114 -22.26 8.48 14.56
N TYR A 115 -21.35 9.41 14.82
CA TYR A 115 -19.92 9.11 14.81
C TYR A 115 -19.47 8.53 16.17
N PRO A 116 -18.63 7.49 16.22
CA PRO A 116 -18.07 7.04 17.47
C PRO A 116 -17.01 8.02 17.98
N THR A 117 -16.78 8.04 19.30
CA THR A 117 -15.52 8.52 19.86
C THR A 117 -14.40 7.53 19.54
N TYR A 118 -13.13 7.92 19.68
CA TYR A 118 -12.02 7.00 19.44
C TYR A 118 -12.07 5.73 20.33
N PRO A 119 -12.33 5.82 21.65
CA PRO A 119 -12.53 4.63 22.50
C PRO A 119 -13.74 3.78 22.10
N GLN A 120 -14.83 4.39 21.62
CA GLN A 120 -15.99 3.66 21.12
C GLN A 120 -15.62 2.90 19.84
N TYR A 121 -14.89 3.52 18.92
CA TYR A 121 -14.40 2.87 17.70
C TYR A 121 -13.54 1.64 18.03
N ASP A 122 -12.56 1.79 18.92
CA ASP A 122 -11.73 0.68 19.40
C ASP A 122 -12.59 -0.47 19.97
N SER A 123 -13.56 -0.12 20.83
CA SER A 123 -14.51 -1.07 21.41
C SER A 123 -15.38 -1.77 20.35
N ILE A 124 -15.84 -1.05 19.32
CA ILE A 124 -16.62 -1.61 18.21
C ILE A 124 -15.79 -2.67 17.48
N MET A 125 -14.56 -2.33 17.11
CA MET A 125 -13.65 -3.23 16.38
C MET A 125 -13.40 -4.52 17.17
N HIS A 126 -13.09 -4.41 18.47
CA HIS A 126 -12.93 -5.57 19.34
C HIS A 126 -14.24 -6.37 19.54
N SER A 127 -15.39 -5.71 19.54
CA SER A 127 -16.68 -6.37 19.70
C SER A 127 -17.06 -7.25 18.51
N PHE A 128 -16.57 -6.95 17.31
CA PHE A 128 -16.77 -7.83 16.15
C PHE A 128 -16.04 -9.16 16.33
N VAL A 129 -14.78 -9.12 16.78
CA VAL A 129 -14.00 -10.32 17.08
C VAL A 129 -14.63 -11.14 18.20
N ALA A 130 -15.10 -10.47 19.26
CA ALA A 130 -15.76 -11.14 20.37
C ALA A 130 -17.06 -11.86 19.96
N ARG A 131 -17.83 -11.29 19.03
CA ARG A 131 -19.09 -11.86 18.54
C ARG A 131 -18.90 -12.90 17.45
N TYR A 132 -17.89 -12.75 16.61
CA TYR A 132 -17.66 -13.58 15.42
C TYR A 132 -16.23 -14.14 15.36
N PRO A 133 -15.75 -14.86 16.39
CA PRO A 133 -14.35 -15.28 16.50
C PRO A 133 -13.87 -16.26 15.41
N LEU A 134 -14.82 -16.94 14.74
CA LEU A 134 -14.53 -17.87 13.63
C LEU A 134 -14.53 -17.19 12.25
N LEU A 135 -15.06 -15.96 12.17
CA LEU A 135 -15.18 -15.20 10.92
C LEU A 135 -14.32 -13.95 10.89
N CYS A 136 -13.83 -13.48 12.04
CA CYS A 136 -13.13 -12.22 12.14
C CYS A 136 -11.97 -12.26 13.13
N SER A 137 -10.87 -11.60 12.76
CA SER A 137 -9.77 -11.23 13.66
C SER A 137 -9.42 -9.76 13.47
N ILE A 138 -8.83 -9.15 14.49
CA ILE A 138 -8.31 -7.78 14.42
C ILE A 138 -6.79 -7.81 14.29
N ASP A 139 -6.26 -6.95 13.43
CA ASP A 139 -4.82 -6.66 13.31
C ASP A 139 -4.61 -5.14 13.36
N THR A 140 -3.36 -4.72 13.45
CA THR A 140 -2.96 -3.32 13.47
C THR A 140 -1.99 -3.05 12.33
N ILE A 141 -2.33 -2.13 11.44
CA ILE A 141 -1.45 -1.68 10.35
C ILE A 141 -0.19 -1.03 10.94
N GLY A 142 -0.40 -0.25 12.00
CA GLY A 142 0.63 0.44 12.76
C GLY A 142 0.01 1.45 13.71
N THR A 143 0.74 2.51 14.01
CA THR A 143 0.25 3.59 14.88
C THR A 143 0.40 4.95 14.23
N SER A 144 -0.49 5.87 14.57
CA SER A 144 -0.37 7.28 14.19
C SER A 144 0.81 7.95 14.89
N ILE A 145 1.15 9.17 14.46
CA ILE A 145 2.18 9.98 15.11
C ILE A 145 1.91 10.18 16.62
N ARG A 146 0.64 10.33 17.03
CA ARG A 146 0.26 10.46 18.45
C ARG A 146 -0.05 9.13 19.14
N GLY A 147 0.30 8.01 18.51
CA GLY A 147 0.23 6.69 19.14
C GLY A 147 -1.15 6.01 19.09
N ARG A 148 -2.10 6.52 18.30
CA ARG A 148 -3.39 5.84 18.09
C ARG A 148 -3.21 4.65 17.15
N LEU A 149 -3.91 3.56 17.43
CA LEU A 149 -3.87 2.35 16.62
C LEU A 149 -4.57 2.59 15.28
N ILE A 150 -3.95 2.12 14.20
CA ILE A 150 -4.58 2.05 12.87
C ILE A 150 -5.09 0.61 12.71
N LEU A 151 -6.30 0.38 13.22
CA LEU A 151 -6.92 -0.94 13.30
C LEU A 151 -7.45 -1.42 11.95
N VAL A 152 -7.34 -2.72 11.69
CA VAL A 152 -7.92 -3.37 10.52
C VAL A 152 -8.59 -4.68 10.93
N LEU A 153 -9.80 -4.93 10.42
CA LEU A 153 -10.47 -6.22 10.58
C LEU A 153 -10.11 -7.10 9.40
N ARG A 154 -9.82 -8.36 9.67
CA ARG A 154 -9.72 -9.44 8.70
C ARG A 154 -10.96 -10.30 8.82
N ILE A 155 -11.67 -10.50 7.72
CA ILE A 155 -12.97 -11.16 7.67
C ILE A 155 -12.95 -12.25 6.59
N SER A 156 -13.12 -13.51 7.01
CA SER A 156 -13.17 -14.68 6.13
C SER A 156 -13.75 -15.89 6.86
N ALA A 157 -14.32 -16.84 6.12
CA ALA A 157 -14.70 -18.13 6.68
C ALA A 157 -13.44 -18.90 7.10
N GLY A 158 -13.40 -19.35 8.36
CA GLY A 158 -12.23 -20.04 8.89
C GLY A 158 -11.01 -19.12 8.98
N VAL A 159 -11.19 -17.89 9.48
CA VAL A 159 -10.13 -16.87 9.65
C VAL A 159 -8.88 -17.38 10.39
N GLN A 160 -8.98 -18.48 11.13
CA GLN A 160 -7.88 -19.10 11.86
C GLN A 160 -7.00 -20.03 10.99
N ALA A 161 -7.46 -20.40 9.80
CA ALA A 161 -6.72 -21.25 8.87
C ALA A 161 -5.79 -20.41 7.99
N ASP A 162 -4.58 -20.92 7.73
CA ASP A 162 -3.60 -20.32 6.81
C ASP A 162 -3.90 -20.75 5.37
N GLU A 163 -5.10 -20.41 4.89
CA GLU A 163 -5.55 -20.70 3.54
C GLU A 163 -5.24 -19.54 2.59
N THR A 164 -4.67 -19.85 1.42
CA THR A 164 -4.36 -18.86 0.40
C THR A 164 -5.63 -18.42 -0.33
N ARG A 165 -6.27 -17.35 0.15
CA ARG A 165 -7.42 -16.70 -0.51
C ARG A 165 -7.03 -15.36 -1.15
N PRO A 166 -7.70 -14.93 -2.22
CA PRO A 166 -7.57 -13.58 -2.74
C PRO A 166 -7.92 -12.55 -1.65
N GLY A 167 -6.96 -11.68 -1.34
CA GLY A 167 -7.16 -10.58 -0.40
C GLY A 167 -7.82 -9.36 -1.03
N VAL A 168 -8.91 -8.87 -0.45
CA VAL A 168 -9.58 -7.61 -0.81
C VAL A 168 -9.44 -6.60 0.32
N PHE A 169 -9.01 -5.37 0.01
CA PHE A 169 -8.77 -4.35 1.05
C PHE A 169 -9.61 -3.09 0.86
N PHE A 170 -10.48 -2.82 1.83
CA PHE A 170 -11.26 -1.59 1.90
C PHE A 170 -10.72 -0.67 2.98
N THR A 171 -10.51 0.59 2.64
CA THR A 171 -10.04 1.59 3.61
C THR A 171 -10.69 2.93 3.46
N SER A 172 -10.78 3.71 4.52
CA SER A 172 -11.28 5.08 4.45
C SER A 172 -10.50 6.04 5.36
N THR A 173 -10.79 7.33 5.20
CA THR A 173 -10.35 8.36 6.15
C THR A 173 -8.82 8.46 6.23
N ILE A 174 -8.15 8.32 5.08
CA ILE A 174 -6.73 8.70 4.95
C ILE A 174 -6.55 10.22 5.08
N HIS A 175 -7.57 10.96 4.66
CA HIS A 175 -7.79 12.35 5.03
C HIS A 175 -8.73 12.40 6.23
N GLY A 176 -8.28 12.99 7.33
CA GLY A 176 -9.01 12.93 8.60
C GLY A 176 -10.33 13.70 8.61
N ASP A 177 -10.52 14.65 7.71
CA ASP A 177 -11.77 15.41 7.53
C ASP A 177 -12.75 14.77 6.52
N GLU A 178 -12.42 13.60 5.96
CA GLU A 178 -13.23 12.84 5.01
C GLU A 178 -13.91 11.66 5.72
N THR A 179 -15.01 11.95 6.43
CA THR A 179 -15.50 11.09 7.52
C THR A 179 -16.61 10.11 7.11
N GLY A 180 -17.28 10.29 5.97
CA GLY A 180 -18.39 9.40 5.56
C GLY A 180 -17.96 7.94 5.39
N GLY A 181 -16.78 7.72 4.81
CA GLY A 181 -16.21 6.39 4.63
C GLY A 181 -16.00 5.64 5.96
N PHE A 182 -15.70 6.36 7.04
CA PHE A 182 -15.45 5.76 8.36
C PHE A 182 -16.64 4.90 8.83
N ILE A 183 -17.85 5.46 8.78
CA ILE A 183 -19.07 4.75 9.18
C ILE A 183 -19.47 3.71 8.14
N LEU A 184 -19.29 4.02 6.85
CA LEU A 184 -19.57 3.08 5.76
C LEU A 184 -18.77 1.77 5.92
N MET A 185 -17.50 1.86 6.30
CA MET A 185 -16.62 0.70 6.50
C MET A 185 -16.99 -0.11 7.74
N LEU A 186 -17.33 0.55 8.86
CA LEU A 186 -17.81 -0.14 10.07
C LEU A 186 -19.11 -0.90 9.78
N ARG A 187 -20.03 -0.29 9.04
CA ARG A 187 -21.30 -0.91 8.66
C ARG A 187 -21.11 -2.04 7.64
N LEU A 188 -20.15 -1.94 6.74
CA LEU A 188 -19.79 -3.04 5.83
C LEU A 188 -19.29 -4.26 6.61
N ALA A 189 -18.40 -4.05 7.59
CA ALA A 189 -17.91 -5.13 8.46
C ALA A 189 -19.06 -5.81 9.22
N ASP A 190 -19.93 -5.02 9.85
CA ASP A 190 -21.12 -5.52 10.56
C ASP A 190 -22.06 -6.31 9.62
N TYR A 191 -22.31 -5.79 8.41
CA TYR A 191 -23.18 -6.43 7.43
C TYR A 191 -22.63 -7.78 6.95
N LEU A 192 -21.33 -7.86 6.62
CA LEU A 192 -20.70 -9.12 6.21
C LEU A 192 -20.80 -10.17 7.32
N LEU A 193 -20.50 -9.79 8.57
CA LEU A 193 -20.50 -10.71 9.70
C LEU A 193 -21.90 -11.18 10.09
N ARG A 194 -22.89 -10.27 10.10
CA ARG A 194 -24.27 -10.60 10.48
C ARG A 194 -24.99 -11.50 9.47
N ASN A 195 -24.64 -11.40 8.19
CA ASN A 195 -25.36 -12.09 7.13
C ASN A 195 -24.69 -13.38 6.65
N TYR A 196 -23.48 -13.71 7.13
CA TYR A 196 -22.84 -14.99 6.81
C TYR A 196 -23.68 -16.19 7.25
N GLY A 197 -23.93 -17.12 6.33
CA GLY A 197 -24.78 -18.30 6.54
C GLY A 197 -26.29 -18.05 6.37
N SER A 198 -26.72 -16.81 6.13
CA SER A 198 -28.13 -16.46 5.85
C SER A 198 -28.33 -15.79 4.49
N ASP A 199 -27.29 -15.15 3.96
CA ASP A 199 -27.25 -14.59 2.61
C ASP A 199 -26.19 -15.34 1.78
N GLU A 200 -26.61 -16.01 0.71
CA GLU A 200 -25.75 -16.82 -0.15
C GLU A 200 -24.61 -16.01 -0.80
N ARG A 201 -24.87 -14.73 -1.12
CA ARG A 201 -23.88 -13.84 -1.70
C ARG A 201 -22.77 -13.55 -0.70
N ILE A 202 -23.13 -13.28 0.55
CA ILE A 202 -22.19 -12.99 1.64
C ILE A 202 -21.42 -14.25 2.03
N GLN A 203 -22.09 -15.40 2.09
CA GLN A 203 -21.43 -16.67 2.30
C GLN A 203 -20.39 -16.94 1.20
N ASN A 204 -20.76 -16.81 -0.06
CA ASN A 204 -19.83 -17.00 -1.18
C ASN A 204 -18.62 -16.05 -1.13
N LEU A 205 -18.83 -14.79 -0.72
CA LEU A 205 -17.74 -13.84 -0.54
C LEU A 205 -16.77 -14.30 0.55
N LEU A 206 -17.26 -14.64 1.74
CA LEU A 206 -16.39 -14.97 2.87
C LEU A 206 -15.77 -16.36 2.78
N ASP A 207 -16.40 -17.31 2.06
CA ASP A 207 -15.83 -18.62 1.78
C ASP A 207 -14.63 -18.54 0.84
N ASN A 208 -14.64 -17.58 -0.09
CA ASN A 208 -13.67 -17.51 -1.19
C ASN A 208 -12.72 -16.32 -1.13
N LEU A 209 -12.95 -15.32 -0.28
CA LEU A 209 -12.09 -14.14 -0.15
C LEU A 209 -11.61 -13.95 1.28
N GLU A 210 -10.48 -13.27 1.42
CA GLU A 210 -10.10 -12.65 2.68
C GLU A 210 -10.31 -11.14 2.59
N ILE A 211 -11.34 -10.63 3.26
CA ILE A 211 -11.72 -9.22 3.20
C ILE A 211 -11.11 -8.49 4.39
N TRP A 212 -10.32 -7.47 4.11
CA TRP A 212 -9.69 -6.60 5.10
C TRP A 212 -10.34 -5.22 5.08
N ILE A 213 -10.71 -4.71 6.25
CA ILE A 213 -11.42 -3.42 6.38
C ILE A 213 -10.70 -2.54 7.39
N ASN A 214 -10.14 -1.41 6.95
CA ASN A 214 -9.59 -0.34 7.80
C ASN A 214 -10.46 0.92 7.71
N PRO A 215 -11.38 1.14 8.67
CA PRO A 215 -12.28 2.29 8.64
C PRO A 215 -11.59 3.65 8.83
N LEU A 216 -10.43 3.66 9.50
CA LEU A 216 -9.77 4.90 9.92
C LEU A 216 -8.26 4.81 9.71
N SER A 217 -7.78 5.33 8.57
CA SER A 217 -6.35 5.38 8.26
C SER A 217 -5.62 6.55 8.94
N ASN A 218 -6.30 7.67 9.22
CA ASN A 218 -5.72 8.87 9.85
C ASN A 218 -6.50 9.27 11.12
N PRO A 219 -6.31 8.53 12.23
CA PRO A 219 -7.00 8.84 13.48
C PRO A 219 -6.56 10.19 14.08
N ASP A 220 -5.34 10.66 13.84
CA ASP A 220 -4.88 11.95 14.39
C ASP A 220 -5.50 13.16 13.71
N GLY A 221 -5.71 13.10 12.39
CA GLY A 221 -6.44 14.14 11.67
C GLY A 221 -7.91 14.18 12.07
N THR A 222 -8.52 13.01 12.26
CA THR A 222 -9.94 12.86 12.63
C THR A 222 -10.20 13.31 14.08
N TYR A 223 -9.39 12.81 15.01
CA TYR A 223 -9.49 13.05 16.45
C TYR A 223 -8.41 14.05 16.90
N ARG A 224 -8.38 15.22 16.25
CA ARG A 224 -7.32 16.23 16.41
C ARG A 224 -7.24 16.80 17.84
N PRO A 225 -8.33 17.22 18.50
CA PRO A 225 -8.22 17.86 19.82
C PRO A 225 -8.44 16.92 21.01
N GLY A 226 -8.77 15.64 20.79
CA GLY A 226 -9.13 14.69 21.84
C GLY A 226 -9.76 13.45 21.22
N ASP A 227 -10.69 12.79 21.92
CA ASP A 227 -11.32 11.54 21.44
C ASP A 227 -12.67 11.74 20.75
N THR A 228 -13.15 12.97 20.67
CA THR A 228 -14.33 13.36 19.90
C THR A 228 -13.92 14.06 18.60
N ILE A 229 -14.75 13.92 17.57
CA ILE A 229 -14.48 14.53 16.26
C ILE A 229 -14.90 15.99 16.31
N ILE A 230 -13.93 16.87 16.55
CA ILE A 230 -14.13 18.33 16.59
C ILE A 230 -13.15 18.98 15.63
N SER A 231 -13.67 19.66 14.60
CA SER A 231 -12.86 20.29 13.55
C SER A 231 -11.75 19.35 13.02
N PRO A 232 -12.12 18.18 12.47
CA PRO A 232 -11.15 17.26 11.89
C PRO A 232 -10.40 17.93 10.74
N VAL A 233 -9.20 17.44 10.47
CA VAL A 233 -8.31 17.97 9.44
C VAL A 233 -7.88 16.89 8.46
N ARG A 234 -7.60 17.31 7.23
CA ARG A 234 -7.12 16.48 6.13
C ARG A 234 -5.82 15.76 6.45
N PHE A 235 -4.90 16.48 7.10
CA PHE A 235 -3.52 16.06 7.28
C PHE A 235 -3.33 15.09 8.45
N ASN A 236 -2.19 14.39 8.50
CA ASN A 236 -1.77 13.71 9.72
C ASN A 236 -1.31 14.72 10.79
N ALA A 237 -0.88 14.24 11.97
CA ALA A 237 -0.48 15.13 13.07
C ALA A 237 0.68 16.10 12.73
N ASN A 238 1.52 15.76 11.74
CA ASN A 238 2.65 16.58 11.29
C ASN A 238 2.28 17.54 10.16
N GLY A 239 1.01 17.57 9.71
CA GLY A 239 0.56 18.48 8.65
C GLY A 239 0.85 17.98 7.23
N TYR A 240 1.20 16.71 7.04
CA TYR A 240 1.42 16.08 5.73
C TYR A 240 0.13 15.45 5.19
N ASP A 241 -0.05 15.56 3.87
CA ASP A 241 -1.12 14.88 3.15
C ASP A 241 -0.67 13.43 2.87
N LEU A 242 -1.28 12.46 3.54
CA LEU A 242 -0.91 11.05 3.43
C LEU A 242 -1.14 10.51 2.00
N ASN A 243 -2.10 11.06 1.24
CA ASN A 243 -2.34 10.68 -0.16
C ASN A 243 -1.47 11.49 -1.15
N ARG A 244 -0.39 12.10 -0.67
CA ARG A 244 0.74 12.64 -1.46
C ARG A 244 2.08 12.09 -0.97
N ASN A 245 2.05 11.10 -0.08
CA ASN A 245 3.20 10.69 0.70
C ASN A 245 3.71 9.27 0.39
N PHE A 246 3.01 8.52 -0.47
CA PHE A 246 3.44 7.18 -0.90
C PHE A 246 4.66 7.25 -1.85
N PRO A 247 5.43 6.16 -1.97
CA PRO A 247 6.52 6.06 -2.93
C PRO A 247 6.07 6.38 -4.36
N ASP A 248 6.77 7.30 -5.00
CA ASP A 248 6.50 7.68 -6.38
C ASP A 248 7.77 8.08 -7.14
N PRO A 249 7.96 7.62 -8.40
CA PRO A 249 9.12 7.97 -9.22
C PRO A 249 9.30 9.46 -9.47
N ALA A 250 8.21 10.25 -9.47
CA ALA A 250 8.29 11.70 -9.64
C ALA A 250 8.75 12.42 -8.35
N THR A 251 8.63 11.76 -7.20
CA THR A 251 9.03 12.29 -5.88
C THR A 251 9.81 11.24 -5.07
N PRO A 252 11.01 10.82 -5.53
CA PRO A 252 11.75 9.71 -4.91
C PRO A 252 12.30 10.04 -3.52
N ASN A 253 12.37 11.33 -3.16
CA ASN A 253 12.90 11.82 -1.90
C ASN A 253 11.81 12.26 -0.91
N THR A 254 10.57 11.82 -1.11
CA THR A 254 9.47 12.12 -0.18
C THR A 254 9.79 11.61 1.21
N VAL A 255 9.75 12.51 2.21
CA VAL A 255 9.86 12.12 3.62
C VAL A 255 8.55 11.45 4.04
N MET A 256 8.56 10.12 4.02
CA MET A 256 7.39 9.33 4.39
C MET A 256 7.05 9.52 5.87
N GLN A 257 5.77 9.69 6.14
CA GLN A 257 5.20 9.75 7.47
C GLN A 257 5.03 8.36 8.05
N LYS A 258 4.93 8.27 9.37
CA LYS A 258 4.78 6.99 10.08
C LYS A 258 3.59 6.18 9.58
N GLU A 259 2.43 6.80 9.42
CA GLU A 259 1.23 6.14 8.92
C GLU A 259 1.45 5.55 7.51
N THR A 260 2.17 6.28 6.66
CA THR A 260 2.52 5.82 5.30
C THR A 260 3.52 4.68 5.32
N ILE A 261 4.56 4.73 6.16
CA ILE A 261 5.57 3.67 6.30
C ILE A 261 4.91 2.36 6.74
N ASP A 262 4.04 2.45 7.76
CA ASP A 262 3.32 1.33 8.31
C ASP A 262 2.35 0.74 7.26
N MET A 263 1.59 1.60 6.57
CA MET A 263 0.69 1.19 5.48
C MET A 263 1.44 0.54 4.30
N VAL A 264 2.56 1.11 3.84
CA VAL A 264 3.39 0.53 2.77
C VAL A 264 3.91 -0.85 3.18
N SER A 265 4.37 -0.98 4.43
CA SER A 265 4.84 -2.25 4.96
C SER A 265 3.72 -3.28 5.03
N PHE A 266 2.54 -2.89 5.49
CA PHE A 266 1.35 -3.73 5.55
C PHE A 266 0.92 -4.21 4.15
N LEU A 267 0.75 -3.29 3.19
CA LEU A 267 0.38 -3.60 1.81
C LEU A 267 1.38 -4.55 1.13
N ARG A 268 2.69 -4.38 1.37
CA ARG A 268 3.74 -5.26 0.84
C ARG A 268 3.72 -6.66 1.43
N ARG A 269 3.31 -6.79 2.71
CA ARG A 269 3.16 -8.09 3.37
C ARG A 269 1.93 -8.83 2.86
N GLN A 270 0.78 -8.15 2.80
CA GLN A 270 -0.50 -8.78 2.47
C GLN A 270 -0.73 -8.98 0.97
N LYS A 271 -0.16 -8.11 0.12
CA LYS A 271 -0.27 -8.19 -1.37
C LYS A 271 -1.71 -8.36 -1.87
N PHE A 272 -2.61 -7.48 -1.41
CA PHE A 272 -4.01 -7.49 -1.85
C PHE A 272 -4.14 -7.42 -3.37
N VAL A 273 -5.01 -8.26 -3.92
CA VAL A 273 -5.25 -8.27 -5.37
C VAL A 273 -6.18 -7.15 -5.80
N LEU A 274 -7.11 -6.77 -4.92
CA LEU A 274 -8.11 -5.73 -5.16
C LEU A 274 -8.26 -4.85 -3.92
N SER A 275 -8.37 -3.53 -4.11
CA SER A 275 -8.55 -2.59 -3.01
C SER A 275 -9.33 -1.34 -3.42
N ALA A 276 -9.94 -0.69 -2.43
CA ALA A 276 -10.53 0.64 -2.62
C ALA A 276 -10.23 1.54 -1.42
N ASN A 277 -9.86 2.80 -1.69
CA ASN A 277 -9.78 3.86 -0.68
C ASN A 277 -10.95 4.84 -0.85
N PHE A 278 -11.66 5.14 0.24
CA PHE A 278 -12.81 6.03 0.23
C PHE A 278 -12.46 7.43 0.72
N HIS A 279 -12.92 8.40 -0.04
CA HIS A 279 -12.64 9.83 0.08
C HIS A 279 -13.94 10.66 0.05
N SER A 280 -13.81 11.98 0.16
CA SER A 280 -14.91 12.93 -0.03
C SER A 280 -14.39 14.26 -0.59
N GLY A 281 -15.30 15.08 -1.11
CA GLY A 281 -15.01 16.32 -1.84
C GLY A 281 -15.53 16.33 -3.27
N ALA A 282 -15.97 15.17 -3.76
CA ALA A 282 -16.71 14.97 -5.01
C ALA A 282 -17.61 13.73 -4.84
N GLU A 283 -18.40 13.42 -5.87
CA GLU A 283 -19.16 12.16 -5.93
C GLU A 283 -18.82 11.43 -7.24
N VAL A 284 -17.74 10.65 -7.21
CA VAL A 284 -17.15 10.00 -8.39
C VAL A 284 -16.29 8.79 -8.00
N VAL A 285 -16.27 7.77 -8.86
CA VAL A 285 -15.28 6.69 -8.80
C VAL A 285 -14.06 7.07 -9.65
N ASN A 286 -12.96 7.34 -8.98
CA ASN A 286 -11.66 7.64 -9.56
C ASN A 286 -10.86 6.34 -9.80
N TYR A 287 -10.20 6.23 -10.97
CA TYR A 287 -9.38 5.07 -11.31
C TYR A 287 -8.01 5.44 -11.90
N PRO A 288 -7.00 4.53 -11.82
CA PRO A 288 -5.64 4.80 -12.25
C PRO A 288 -5.51 5.21 -13.72
N TRP A 289 -4.49 5.97 -14.09
CA TRP A 289 -3.49 6.57 -13.21
C TRP A 289 -3.92 7.95 -12.71
N ASP A 290 -3.48 8.30 -11.51
CA ASP A 290 -3.56 9.65 -10.97
C ASP A 290 -2.40 10.54 -11.46
N SER A 291 -1.21 9.97 -11.61
CA SER A 291 0.03 10.74 -11.83
C SER A 291 0.34 11.04 -13.30
N ARG A 292 -0.27 10.32 -14.25
CA ARG A 292 0.17 10.37 -15.66
C ARG A 292 -0.92 10.20 -16.70
N ARG A 293 -0.67 10.81 -17.86
CA ARG A 293 -1.57 10.82 -19.02
C ARG A 293 -1.75 9.47 -19.70
N GLN A 294 -0.70 8.65 -19.74
CA GLN A 294 -0.75 7.36 -20.40
C GLN A 294 -1.64 6.42 -19.59
N ARG A 295 -2.67 5.84 -20.22
CA ARG A 295 -3.59 4.89 -19.60
C ARG A 295 -2.90 3.60 -19.15
N HIS A 296 -3.47 2.96 -18.14
CA HIS A 296 -3.06 1.64 -17.69
C HIS A 296 -3.19 0.62 -18.85
N ALA A 297 -2.42 -0.48 -18.83
CA ALA A 297 -2.61 -1.58 -19.80
C ALA A 297 -4.07 -2.09 -19.77
N ASP A 298 -4.53 -2.35 -18.54
CA ASP A 298 -5.88 -2.75 -18.16
C ASP A 298 -6.90 -1.60 -18.00
N ASP A 299 -6.77 -0.50 -18.75
CA ASP A 299 -7.67 0.66 -18.65
C ASP A 299 -9.15 0.28 -18.85
N ASN A 300 -9.45 -0.58 -19.82
CA ASN A 300 -10.82 -1.06 -20.07
C ASN A 300 -11.40 -1.82 -18.88
N TRP A 301 -10.56 -2.55 -18.14
CA TRP A 301 -11.00 -3.27 -16.94
C TRP A 301 -11.30 -2.30 -15.81
N PHE A 302 -10.39 -1.34 -15.54
CA PHE A 302 -10.61 -0.27 -14.55
C PHE A 302 -11.86 0.55 -14.87
N TYR A 303 -12.01 1.00 -16.12
CA TYR A 303 -13.19 1.69 -16.59
C TYR A 303 -14.47 0.88 -16.32
N GLY A 304 -14.46 -0.41 -16.69
CA GLY A 304 -15.61 -1.30 -16.51
C GLY A 304 -16.03 -1.47 -15.06
N ILE A 305 -15.10 -1.73 -14.15
CA ILE A 305 -15.42 -1.88 -12.72
C ILE A 305 -15.91 -0.57 -12.09
N SER A 306 -15.30 0.56 -12.46
CA SER A 306 -15.72 1.87 -11.97
C SER A 306 -17.12 2.23 -12.46
N ARG A 307 -17.41 1.96 -13.74
CA ARG A 307 -18.73 2.16 -14.34
C ARG A 307 -19.80 1.32 -13.65
N ARG A 308 -19.53 0.03 -13.42
CA ARG A 308 -20.46 -0.87 -12.69
C ARG A 308 -20.72 -0.41 -11.25
N TYR A 309 -19.69 0.09 -10.56
CA TYR A 309 -19.87 0.68 -9.23
C TYR A 309 -20.85 1.87 -9.29
N ALA A 310 -20.58 2.84 -10.16
CA ALA A 310 -21.41 4.04 -10.30
C ALA A 310 -22.83 3.72 -10.80
N ASP A 311 -23.00 2.81 -11.76
CA ASP A 311 -24.31 2.39 -12.28
C ASP A 311 -25.17 1.73 -11.20
N THR A 312 -24.54 0.90 -10.37
CA THR A 312 -25.23 0.28 -9.23
C THR A 312 -25.66 1.36 -8.25
N VAL A 313 -24.79 2.32 -7.91
CA VAL A 313 -25.16 3.47 -7.07
C VAL A 313 -26.34 4.22 -7.66
N HIS A 314 -26.32 4.57 -8.96
CA HIS A 314 -27.39 5.33 -9.63
C HIS A 314 -28.74 4.63 -9.60
N ARG A 315 -28.76 3.30 -9.58
CA ARG A 315 -30.00 2.53 -9.49
C ARG A 315 -30.67 2.63 -8.12
N TYR A 316 -29.89 2.85 -7.06
CA TYR A 316 -30.35 2.80 -5.68
C TYR A 316 -30.22 4.14 -4.94
N SER A 317 -29.96 5.23 -5.65
CA SER A 317 -29.77 6.56 -5.08
C SER A 317 -30.58 7.64 -5.84
N PRO A 318 -30.74 8.83 -5.26
CA PRO A 318 -31.36 9.96 -5.95
C PRO A 318 -30.64 10.32 -7.26
N PRO A 319 -31.34 10.91 -8.24
CA PRO A 319 -30.80 11.11 -9.59
C PRO A 319 -29.48 11.88 -9.70
N LEU A 320 -29.10 12.68 -8.70
CA LEU A 320 -27.88 13.50 -8.73
C LEU A 320 -26.71 12.90 -7.96
N TYR A 321 -26.92 11.82 -7.20
CA TYR A 321 -25.85 11.22 -6.41
C TYR A 321 -24.82 10.51 -7.31
N MET A 322 -23.53 10.74 -7.05
CA MET A 322 -22.42 10.14 -7.78
C MET A 322 -22.45 10.42 -9.29
N ARG A 323 -22.75 11.66 -9.68
CA ARG A 323 -22.91 12.06 -11.09
C ARG A 323 -21.80 12.95 -11.64
N ASP A 324 -20.78 13.26 -10.85
CA ASP A 324 -19.70 14.12 -11.32
C ASP A 324 -18.96 13.50 -12.52
N PHE A 325 -18.35 14.35 -13.34
CA PHE A 325 -17.57 13.96 -14.53
C PHE A 325 -18.37 13.12 -15.54
N ASN A 326 -17.85 11.93 -15.91
CA ASN A 326 -18.48 11.04 -16.87
C ASN A 326 -19.55 10.17 -16.18
N HIS A 327 -20.60 10.82 -15.67
CA HIS A 327 -21.68 10.17 -14.93
C HIS A 327 -21.18 9.33 -13.75
N GLY A 328 -20.29 9.87 -12.92
CA GLY A 328 -19.81 9.21 -11.71
C GLY A 328 -18.52 8.41 -11.84
N ILE A 329 -17.79 8.54 -12.95
CA ILE A 329 -16.44 7.99 -13.06
C ILE A 329 -15.45 9.00 -13.64
N THR A 330 -14.19 8.88 -13.26
CA THR A 330 -13.08 9.63 -13.86
C THR A 330 -11.77 8.86 -13.78
N ASN A 331 -10.90 9.04 -14.77
CA ASN A 331 -9.50 8.75 -14.57
C ASN A 331 -8.87 9.89 -13.73
N GLY A 332 -7.96 9.54 -12.82
CA GLY A 332 -7.36 10.52 -11.91
C GLY A 332 -6.59 11.63 -12.59
N TYR A 333 -5.73 11.29 -13.55
CA TYR A 333 -4.96 12.28 -14.30
C TYR A 333 -5.85 13.23 -15.10
N ASP A 334 -6.96 12.73 -15.66
CA ASP A 334 -7.91 13.55 -16.42
C ASP A 334 -8.65 14.56 -15.52
N TRP A 335 -8.92 14.19 -14.27
CA TRP A 335 -9.50 15.09 -13.28
C TRP A 335 -8.48 16.13 -12.83
N TYR A 336 -7.44 15.72 -12.12
CA TYR A 336 -6.23 16.48 -11.87
C TYR A 336 -5.10 15.58 -11.40
N SER A 337 -3.90 15.84 -11.90
CA SER A 337 -2.75 14.98 -11.61
C SER A 337 -2.27 15.11 -10.16
N ILE A 338 -2.03 13.97 -9.51
CA ILE A 338 -1.39 13.90 -8.18
C ILE A 338 -0.23 12.90 -8.22
N ASN A 339 0.83 13.16 -7.44
CA ASN A 339 1.94 12.22 -7.26
C ASN A 339 1.96 11.74 -5.79
N GLY A 340 2.50 10.55 -5.54
CA GLY A 340 2.57 9.99 -4.20
C GLY A 340 1.21 9.54 -3.65
N GLY A 341 0.25 9.27 -4.52
CA GLY A 341 -1.05 8.71 -4.15
C GLY A 341 -0.96 7.21 -3.90
N ARG A 342 -1.80 6.69 -3.00
CA ARG A 342 -1.82 5.25 -2.67
C ARG A 342 -2.26 4.38 -3.85
N GLN A 343 -3.26 4.85 -4.60
CA GLN A 343 -3.85 4.12 -5.73
C GLN A 343 -2.79 3.75 -6.78
N ASP A 344 -1.99 4.72 -7.20
CA ASP A 344 -0.90 4.50 -8.17
C ASP A 344 0.22 3.63 -7.59
N PHE A 345 0.55 3.77 -6.30
CA PHE A 345 1.53 2.92 -5.61
C PHE A 345 1.11 1.45 -5.62
N VAL A 346 -0.13 1.14 -5.21
CA VAL A 346 -0.67 -0.23 -5.20
C VAL A 346 -0.65 -0.81 -6.61
N THR A 347 -1.14 -0.03 -7.58
CA THR A 347 -1.27 -0.48 -8.97
C THR A 347 0.09 -0.75 -9.63
N ARG A 348 1.08 0.12 -9.42
CA ARG A 348 2.40 0.03 -10.05
C ARG A 348 3.35 -0.91 -9.33
N GLU A 349 3.50 -0.75 -8.01
CA GLU A 349 4.55 -1.44 -7.26
C GLU A 349 4.11 -2.83 -6.80
N LEU A 350 2.83 -2.99 -6.46
CA LEU A 350 2.31 -4.25 -5.90
C LEU A 350 1.54 -5.09 -6.91
N GLN A 351 1.37 -4.59 -8.14
CA GLN A 351 0.55 -5.22 -9.19
C GLN A 351 -0.91 -5.45 -8.76
N GLY A 352 -1.35 -4.75 -7.71
CA GLY A 352 -2.72 -4.79 -7.22
C GLY A 352 -3.64 -3.94 -8.09
N ARG A 353 -4.94 -3.97 -7.77
CA ARG A 353 -5.95 -3.14 -8.43
C ARG A 353 -6.60 -2.25 -7.40
N GLU A 354 -6.30 -0.96 -7.41
CA GLU A 354 -6.92 -0.02 -6.48
C GLU A 354 -7.82 0.99 -7.18
N LEU A 355 -8.99 1.28 -6.59
CA LEU A 355 -9.83 2.43 -6.90
C LEU A 355 -9.84 3.45 -5.77
N THR A 356 -10.06 4.72 -6.11
CA THR A 356 -10.41 5.78 -5.17
C THR A 356 -11.88 6.13 -5.36
N VAL A 357 -12.68 6.10 -4.30
CA VAL A 357 -14.13 6.37 -4.39
C VAL A 357 -14.47 7.60 -3.55
N GLU A 358 -14.88 8.67 -4.23
CA GLU A 358 -15.35 9.91 -3.63
C GLU A 358 -16.84 9.77 -3.32
N LEU A 359 -17.17 9.74 -2.03
CA LEU A 359 -18.47 9.33 -1.53
C LEU A 359 -19.49 10.46 -1.41
N HIS A 360 -19.03 11.70 -1.25
CA HIS A 360 -19.88 12.81 -0.82
C HIS A 360 -19.21 14.16 -1.17
N ASP A 361 -20.00 15.15 -1.60
CA ASP A 361 -19.52 16.48 -2.00
C ASP A 361 -18.92 17.30 -0.84
N ARG A 362 -19.45 17.12 0.37
CA ARG A 362 -18.87 17.60 1.63
C ARG A 362 -17.88 16.60 2.18
N TYR A 363 -16.71 17.09 2.58
CA TYR A 363 -15.68 16.31 3.31
C TYR A 363 -16.25 15.66 4.58
N ILE A 364 -16.99 16.43 5.37
CA ILE A 364 -17.64 15.92 6.58
C ILE A 364 -19.11 15.60 6.26
N THR A 365 -19.43 14.31 6.22
CA THR A 365 -20.79 13.84 5.95
C THR A 365 -21.71 14.17 7.13
N PRO A 366 -22.88 14.81 6.91
CA PRO A 366 -23.84 15.03 7.99
C PRO A 366 -24.37 13.71 8.54
N VAL A 367 -24.56 13.64 9.86
CA VAL A 367 -25.08 12.44 10.55
C VAL A 367 -26.41 11.96 9.97
N SER A 368 -27.30 12.90 9.62
CA SER A 368 -28.59 12.62 8.98
C SER A 368 -28.50 11.97 7.60
N GLN A 369 -27.30 11.86 7.01
CA GLN A 369 -27.07 11.25 5.70
C GLN A 369 -26.28 9.93 5.78
N LEU A 370 -25.84 9.50 6.97
CA LEU A 370 -25.06 8.27 7.12
C LEU A 370 -25.83 7.02 6.67
N ASP A 371 -27.12 6.92 7.00
CA ASP A 371 -27.94 5.80 6.52
C ASP A 371 -28.10 5.83 5.00
N LEU A 372 -28.38 6.99 4.43
CA LEU A 372 -28.50 7.16 2.98
C LEU A 372 -27.20 6.76 2.27
N LEU A 373 -26.05 7.18 2.79
CA LEU A 373 -24.74 6.83 2.24
C LEU A 373 -24.55 5.31 2.17
N TRP A 374 -24.97 4.59 3.21
CA TRP A 374 -24.98 3.12 3.19
C TRP A 374 -25.93 2.57 2.14
N GLN A 375 -27.21 3.00 2.15
CA GLN A 375 -28.24 2.50 1.25
C GLN A 375 -27.85 2.63 -0.23
N TYR A 376 -27.13 3.70 -0.57
CA TYR A 376 -26.69 3.97 -1.93
C TYR A 376 -25.51 3.09 -2.35
N ASN A 377 -24.56 2.81 -1.44
CA ASN A 377 -23.25 2.25 -1.82
C ASN A 377 -23.08 0.77 -1.52
N TYR A 378 -23.78 0.18 -0.53
CA TYR A 378 -23.40 -1.15 -0.04
C TYR A 378 -23.45 -2.24 -1.12
N ARG A 379 -24.41 -2.16 -2.05
CA ARG A 379 -24.52 -3.10 -3.17
C ARG A 379 -23.30 -3.03 -4.10
N SER A 380 -22.78 -1.82 -4.32
CA SER A 380 -21.57 -1.57 -5.10
C SER A 380 -20.31 -2.03 -4.36
N LEU A 381 -20.25 -1.90 -3.03
CA LEU A 381 -19.14 -2.44 -2.23
C LEU A 381 -19.04 -3.96 -2.35
N LEU A 382 -20.17 -4.66 -2.21
CA LEU A 382 -20.23 -6.11 -2.38
C LEU A 382 -19.88 -6.49 -3.82
N ALA A 383 -20.44 -5.79 -4.81
CA ALA A 383 -20.17 -6.06 -6.23
C ALA A 383 -18.71 -5.79 -6.60
N PHE A 384 -18.09 -4.79 -5.99
CA PHE A 384 -16.67 -4.53 -6.16
C PHE A 384 -15.83 -5.71 -5.66
N ALA A 385 -16.07 -6.18 -4.43
CA ALA A 385 -15.35 -7.32 -3.86
C ALA A 385 -15.47 -8.60 -4.71
N GLU A 386 -16.63 -8.86 -5.31
CA GLU A 386 -16.86 -10.00 -6.21
C GLU A 386 -15.90 -10.02 -7.40
N ASN A 387 -15.37 -8.87 -7.86
CA ASN A 387 -14.43 -8.85 -8.98
C ASN A 387 -13.11 -9.57 -8.68
N ALA A 388 -12.75 -9.75 -7.40
CA ALA A 388 -11.59 -10.56 -7.00
C ALA A 388 -11.79 -12.07 -7.28
N LEU A 389 -13.03 -12.52 -7.50
CA LEU A 389 -13.38 -13.91 -7.86
C LEU A 389 -13.36 -14.16 -9.37
N TYR A 390 -13.26 -13.11 -10.19
CA TYR A 390 -13.36 -13.19 -11.65
C TYR A 390 -12.01 -13.05 -12.35
N GLY A 391 -12.01 -13.25 -13.67
CA GLY A 391 -10.81 -13.23 -14.48
C GLY A 391 -10.06 -14.56 -14.41
N ILE A 392 -8.76 -14.54 -14.68
CA ILE A 392 -7.95 -15.76 -14.69
C ILE A 392 -7.46 -16.05 -13.27
N HIS A 393 -7.78 -17.23 -12.77
CA HIS A 393 -7.30 -17.76 -11.51
C HIS A 393 -6.51 -19.02 -11.81
N GLY A 394 -5.23 -19.03 -11.50
CA GLY A 394 -4.40 -20.16 -11.88
C GLY A 394 -3.32 -20.54 -10.90
N SER A 395 -2.74 -21.70 -11.16
CA SER A 395 -1.59 -22.23 -10.41
C SER A 395 -0.45 -22.55 -11.37
N VAL A 396 0.78 -22.32 -10.91
CA VAL A 396 1.99 -22.62 -11.65
C VAL A 396 2.84 -23.59 -10.83
N SER A 397 3.17 -24.73 -11.42
CA SER A 397 3.95 -25.79 -10.77
C SER A 397 5.13 -26.21 -11.63
N ASP A 398 6.08 -26.89 -11.04
CA ASP A 398 7.14 -27.61 -11.73
C ASP A 398 6.55 -28.86 -12.42
N SER A 399 6.92 -29.14 -13.67
CA SER A 399 6.39 -30.30 -14.41
C SER A 399 6.95 -31.64 -13.95
N GLU A 400 8.10 -31.65 -13.26
CA GLU A 400 8.77 -32.85 -12.78
C GLU A 400 8.43 -33.13 -11.31
N THR A 401 8.49 -32.10 -10.45
CA THR A 401 8.27 -32.29 -8.99
C THR A 401 6.83 -32.01 -8.55
N GLY A 402 6.07 -31.26 -9.34
CA GLY A 402 4.73 -30.77 -8.94
C GLY A 402 4.76 -29.61 -7.94
N GLU A 403 5.94 -29.17 -7.50
CA GLU A 403 6.08 -28.10 -6.51
C GLU A 403 5.70 -26.72 -7.08
N PRO A 404 5.21 -25.79 -6.24
CA PRO A 404 4.90 -24.41 -6.64
C PRO A 404 6.06 -23.66 -7.31
N VAL A 405 5.78 -22.94 -8.39
CA VAL A 405 6.75 -22.09 -9.09
C VAL A 405 6.30 -20.63 -9.05
N ALA A 406 7.14 -19.76 -8.50
CA ALA A 406 6.97 -18.31 -8.56
C ALA A 406 7.37 -17.77 -9.93
N ALA A 407 6.41 -17.76 -10.85
CA ALA A 407 6.55 -17.34 -12.23
C ALA A 407 5.97 -15.95 -12.45
N LYS A 408 6.62 -15.18 -13.33
CA LYS A 408 6.03 -13.97 -13.90
C LYS A 408 5.03 -14.38 -14.97
N VAL A 409 3.82 -13.84 -14.89
CA VAL A 409 2.72 -14.03 -15.84
C VAL A 409 2.55 -12.73 -16.65
N LEU A 410 2.85 -12.79 -17.95
CA LEU A 410 2.95 -11.64 -18.84
C LEU A 410 2.14 -11.84 -20.12
N ILE A 411 1.43 -10.82 -20.57
CA ILE A 411 0.78 -10.77 -21.89
C ILE A 411 1.65 -9.90 -22.80
N LYS A 412 2.42 -10.54 -23.70
CA LYS A 412 3.37 -9.85 -24.58
C LYS A 412 2.65 -8.85 -25.50
N GLY A 413 3.19 -7.62 -25.59
CA GLY A 413 2.62 -6.54 -26.40
C GLY A 413 1.38 -5.86 -25.78
N TYR A 414 0.86 -6.37 -24.67
CA TYR A 414 -0.24 -5.78 -23.93
C TYR A 414 0.25 -5.16 -22.61
N ASP A 415 0.99 -5.94 -21.82
CA ASP A 415 1.46 -5.50 -20.51
C ASP A 415 2.52 -4.40 -20.60
N ARG A 416 2.40 -3.41 -19.72
CA ARG A 416 3.30 -2.26 -19.60
C ARG A 416 3.21 -1.66 -18.19
N ASP A 417 4.24 -0.92 -17.81
CA ASP A 417 4.29 -0.19 -16.54
C ASP A 417 3.97 -1.04 -15.30
N SER A 418 4.55 -2.25 -15.25
CA SER A 418 4.33 -3.24 -14.19
C SER A 418 2.89 -3.77 -14.10
N SER A 419 2.15 -3.82 -15.22
CA SER A 419 0.81 -4.43 -15.23
C SER A 419 0.83 -5.95 -15.18
N HIS A 420 1.95 -6.63 -15.35
CA HIS A 420 2.07 -8.11 -15.22
C HIS A 420 1.79 -8.57 -13.79
N VAL A 421 1.62 -9.88 -13.56
CA VAL A 421 1.46 -10.45 -12.20
C VAL A 421 2.48 -11.57 -11.95
N TYR A 422 2.55 -12.06 -10.73
CA TYR A 422 3.38 -13.20 -10.35
C TYR A 422 2.53 -14.26 -9.65
N SER A 423 2.88 -15.53 -9.83
CA SER A 423 2.43 -16.57 -8.91
C SER A 423 3.18 -16.49 -7.58
N ASP A 424 2.47 -16.86 -6.51
CA ASP A 424 3.05 -16.93 -5.17
C ASP A 424 4.02 -18.11 -5.02
N THR A 425 4.79 -18.12 -3.93
CA THR A 425 5.75 -19.19 -3.60
C THR A 425 5.17 -20.32 -2.77
N ALA A 426 3.94 -20.18 -2.26
CA ALA A 426 3.35 -21.09 -1.28
C ALA A 426 2.50 -22.18 -1.95
N GLY A 427 1.64 -21.80 -2.89
CA GLY A 427 0.82 -22.68 -3.72
C GLY A 427 1.01 -22.48 -5.22
N GLY A 428 1.80 -21.49 -5.63
CA GLY A 428 2.02 -21.19 -7.05
C GLY A 428 0.83 -20.45 -7.65
N ASN A 429 -0.05 -19.87 -6.82
CA ASN A 429 -1.30 -19.28 -7.28
C ASN A 429 -1.08 -17.87 -7.82
N PHE A 430 -1.82 -17.50 -8.87
CA PHE A 430 -1.88 -16.14 -9.38
C PHE A 430 -3.32 -15.78 -9.76
N ILE A 431 -3.58 -14.47 -9.73
CA ILE A 431 -4.85 -13.90 -10.17
C ILE A 431 -4.57 -12.80 -11.18
N ARG A 432 -5.27 -12.86 -12.31
CA ARG A 432 -5.16 -11.87 -13.39
C ARG A 432 -6.56 -11.39 -13.77
N MET A 433 -6.96 -10.29 -13.16
CA MET A 433 -8.20 -9.59 -13.50
C MET A 433 -8.02 -8.80 -14.80
N LEU A 434 -8.82 -9.14 -15.81
CA LEU A 434 -8.78 -8.60 -17.17
C LEU A 434 -10.20 -8.32 -17.66
N ALA A 435 -10.33 -7.40 -18.62
CA ALA A 435 -11.57 -7.22 -19.34
C ALA A 435 -11.90 -8.48 -20.18
N PRO A 436 -13.15 -8.69 -20.60
CA PRO A 436 -13.49 -9.80 -21.47
C PRO A 436 -12.68 -9.79 -22.76
N GLY A 437 -12.17 -10.94 -23.17
CA GLY A 437 -11.28 -11.04 -24.32
C GLY A 437 -10.55 -12.37 -24.42
N ILE A 438 -9.67 -12.48 -25.42
CA ILE A 438 -8.84 -13.65 -25.67
C ILE A 438 -7.38 -13.24 -25.52
N TYR A 439 -6.65 -13.92 -24.63
CA TYR A 439 -5.30 -13.55 -24.23
C TYR A 439 -4.30 -14.69 -24.44
N ASN A 440 -3.08 -14.31 -24.82
CA ASN A 440 -1.92 -15.22 -24.86
C ASN A 440 -1.02 -14.87 -23.68
N LEU A 441 -0.90 -15.80 -22.72
CA LEU A 441 -0.11 -15.62 -21.51
C LEU A 441 1.25 -16.31 -21.65
N SER A 442 2.30 -15.58 -21.32
CA SER A 442 3.67 -16.07 -21.19
C SER A 442 4.01 -16.23 -19.70
N PHE A 443 4.57 -17.37 -19.35
CA PHE A 443 5.03 -17.74 -18.03
C PHE A 443 6.56 -17.85 -18.05
N THR A 444 7.24 -17.03 -17.26
CA THR A 444 8.70 -17.05 -17.14
C THR A 444 9.12 -17.16 -15.69
N ALA A 445 10.01 -18.09 -15.39
CA ALA A 445 10.62 -18.27 -14.08
C ALA A 445 12.11 -18.61 -14.26
N LYS A 446 12.96 -18.20 -13.31
CA LYS A 446 14.39 -18.52 -13.36
C LYS A 446 14.57 -20.03 -13.26
N GLY A 447 15.30 -20.64 -14.19
CA GLY A 447 15.53 -22.09 -14.22
C GLY A 447 14.52 -22.88 -15.07
N TYR A 448 13.52 -22.21 -15.63
CA TYR A 448 12.47 -22.83 -16.43
C TYR A 448 12.48 -22.33 -17.86
N VAL A 449 12.10 -23.22 -18.79
CA VAL A 449 11.77 -22.87 -20.16
C VAL A 449 10.51 -22.00 -20.15
N GLU A 450 10.53 -20.88 -20.88
CA GLU A 450 9.35 -20.04 -21.03
C GLU A 450 8.20 -20.85 -21.63
N LYS A 451 7.02 -20.78 -21.00
CA LYS A 451 5.81 -21.46 -21.45
C LYS A 451 4.77 -20.45 -21.88
N GLU A 452 4.20 -20.65 -23.07
CA GLU A 452 3.12 -19.82 -23.59
C GLU A 452 1.81 -20.63 -23.59
N ILE A 453 0.75 -20.05 -23.03
CA ILE A 453 -0.63 -20.56 -23.12
C ILE A 453 -1.41 -19.59 -24.00
N ARG A 454 -1.92 -20.10 -25.12
CA ARG A 454 -2.64 -19.30 -26.11
C ARG A 454 -4.14 -19.42 -25.96
N SER A 455 -4.84 -18.40 -26.46
CA SER A 455 -6.30 -18.39 -26.58
C SER A 455 -7.03 -18.59 -25.24
N VAL A 456 -6.52 -18.02 -24.16
CA VAL A 456 -7.22 -18.02 -22.87
C VAL A 456 -8.37 -17.02 -22.92
N ILE A 457 -9.59 -17.53 -22.82
CA ILE A 457 -10.81 -16.74 -22.90
C ILE A 457 -11.14 -16.23 -21.51
N VAL A 458 -11.35 -14.92 -21.39
CA VAL A 458 -11.89 -14.26 -20.20
C VAL A 458 -13.28 -13.74 -20.54
N GLU A 459 -14.28 -14.13 -19.74
CA GLU A 459 -15.65 -13.66 -19.88
C GLU A 459 -16.01 -12.74 -18.71
N GLU A 460 -17.05 -11.92 -18.89
CA GLU A 460 -17.48 -10.99 -17.86
C GLU A 460 -18.15 -11.73 -16.69
N GLY A 461 -17.72 -11.43 -15.46
CA GLY A 461 -18.34 -11.99 -14.25
C GLY A 461 -18.08 -13.49 -14.04
N THR A 462 -17.09 -14.07 -14.72
CA THR A 462 -16.75 -15.49 -14.57
C THR A 462 -15.30 -15.70 -14.16
N ARG A 463 -15.04 -16.87 -13.57
CA ARG A 463 -13.70 -17.37 -13.26
C ARG A 463 -13.20 -18.24 -14.40
N THR A 464 -12.04 -17.90 -14.94
CA THR A 464 -11.28 -18.74 -15.88
C THR A 464 -10.17 -19.44 -15.10
N SER A 465 -10.31 -20.76 -14.90
CA SER A 465 -9.30 -21.55 -14.18
C SER A 465 -8.16 -21.99 -15.11
N LEU A 466 -6.91 -21.84 -14.68
CA LEU A 466 -5.74 -22.21 -15.49
C LEU A 466 -4.65 -22.90 -14.66
N SER A 467 -4.23 -24.11 -15.03
CA SER A 467 -3.09 -24.80 -14.41
C SER A 467 -1.93 -24.91 -15.38
N VAL A 468 -0.73 -24.50 -14.94
CA VAL A 468 0.45 -24.40 -15.79
C VAL A 468 1.63 -25.13 -15.16
N ALA A 469 2.00 -26.27 -15.73
CA ALA A 469 3.25 -26.95 -15.38
C ALA A 469 4.43 -26.38 -16.21
N MET A 470 5.43 -25.79 -15.58
CA MET A 470 6.64 -25.25 -16.21
C MET A 470 7.73 -26.31 -16.29
N THR A 471 8.38 -26.43 -17.44
CA THR A 471 9.47 -27.38 -17.65
C THR A 471 10.80 -26.75 -17.24
N PRO A 472 11.56 -27.37 -16.31
CA PRO A 472 12.90 -26.89 -15.99
C PRO A 472 13.80 -26.99 -17.23
N PHE A 473 14.85 -26.17 -17.33
CA PHE A 473 15.83 -26.32 -18.41
C PHE A 473 16.45 -27.73 -18.36
N ALA A 474 16.38 -28.48 -19.46
CA ALA A 474 17.02 -29.80 -19.55
C ALA A 474 18.55 -29.63 -19.44
N GLY A 475 19.09 -29.99 -18.26
CA GLY A 475 20.49 -29.91 -17.87
C GLY A 475 20.58 -29.56 -16.38
N GLN A 476 20.56 -30.50 -15.44
CA GLN A 476 21.06 -31.87 -15.42
C GLN A 476 19.95 -32.81 -14.96
N SER A 477 19.89 -34.00 -15.56
CA SER A 477 19.32 -35.18 -14.93
C SER A 477 19.83 -35.23 -13.48
N ASP A 478 18.91 -35.31 -12.53
CA ASP A 478 19.21 -35.80 -11.18
C ASP A 478 19.52 -37.30 -11.29
N THR A 479 20.64 -37.63 -11.94
CA THR A 479 21.18 -38.98 -11.90
C THR A 479 21.83 -39.13 -10.54
N THR A 480 21.10 -39.83 -9.68
CA THR A 480 21.45 -40.29 -8.35
C THR A 480 21.58 -39.20 -7.30
N ASP A 481 20.71 -39.30 -6.29
CA ASP A 481 21.03 -38.97 -4.91
C ASP A 481 22.45 -39.47 -4.62
N SER A 482 23.39 -38.54 -4.76
CA SER A 482 24.79 -38.67 -4.42
C SER A 482 24.94 -37.73 -3.25
N GLY A 483 24.41 -38.16 -2.10
CA GLY A 483 24.34 -37.48 -0.81
C GLY A 483 25.11 -36.17 -0.79
N GLY A 484 24.37 -35.05 -0.85
CA GLY A 484 24.96 -33.71 -0.90
C GLY A 484 25.96 -33.44 0.23
N LEU A 485 26.66 -32.32 0.15
CA LEU A 485 27.59 -31.91 1.20
C LEU A 485 26.92 -31.96 2.58
N VAL A 486 27.52 -32.68 3.53
CA VAL A 486 27.06 -32.68 4.93
C VAL A 486 28.01 -31.82 5.73
N ILE A 487 27.50 -30.80 6.43
CA ILE A 487 28.29 -29.93 7.31
C ILE A 487 27.97 -30.22 8.76
N PHE A 488 29.01 -30.38 9.58
CA PHE A 488 28.90 -30.41 11.04
C PHE A 488 30.18 -29.91 11.73
N PRO A 489 30.09 -29.34 12.95
CA PRO A 489 28.86 -28.83 13.53
C PRO A 489 28.35 -27.61 12.74
N ASN A 490 27.04 -27.41 12.73
CA ASN A 490 26.38 -26.24 12.16
C ASN A 490 25.20 -25.87 13.06
N PRO A 491 25.28 -24.81 13.88
CA PRO A 491 26.30 -23.74 13.85
C PRO A 491 27.69 -24.16 14.37
N SER A 492 28.73 -23.39 14.03
CA SER A 492 30.09 -23.55 14.58
C SER A 492 30.75 -22.19 14.88
N ALA A 493 31.64 -22.18 15.88
CA ALA A 493 32.44 -21.02 16.26
C ALA A 493 33.90 -21.10 15.78
N ASP A 494 34.40 -22.30 15.50
CA ASP A 494 35.83 -22.54 15.23
C ASP A 494 36.07 -23.23 13.90
N ARG A 495 35.51 -24.43 13.73
CA ARG A 495 35.71 -25.28 12.56
C ARG A 495 34.43 -25.95 12.13
N ILE A 496 34.28 -26.13 10.83
CA ILE A 496 33.26 -27.00 10.24
C ILE A 496 33.94 -28.14 9.50
N TYR A 497 33.28 -29.29 9.47
CA TYR A 497 33.69 -30.48 8.74
C TYR A 497 32.67 -30.72 7.62
N VAL A 498 33.16 -30.98 6.42
CA VAL A 498 32.34 -31.15 5.22
C VAL A 498 32.57 -32.55 4.66
N ILE A 499 31.57 -33.43 4.77
CA ILE A 499 31.60 -34.71 4.06
C ILE A 499 31.32 -34.44 2.59
N LEU A 500 32.21 -34.94 1.75
CA LEU A 500 32.13 -34.77 0.31
C LEU A 500 31.35 -35.93 -0.30
N PRO A 501 30.43 -35.67 -1.25
CA PRO A 501 29.95 -36.73 -2.12
C PRO A 501 31.09 -37.26 -3.00
N PRO A 502 31.00 -38.51 -3.49
CA PRO A 502 32.02 -39.09 -4.38
C PRO A 502 32.40 -38.24 -5.59
N ARG A 503 31.44 -37.46 -6.12
CA ARG A 503 31.66 -36.53 -7.24
C ARG A 503 32.59 -35.35 -6.93
N GLN A 504 32.89 -35.12 -5.65
CA GLN A 504 33.78 -34.07 -5.16
C GLN A 504 35.14 -34.61 -4.67
N TYR A 505 35.45 -35.90 -4.83
CA TYR A 505 36.79 -36.43 -4.51
C TYR A 505 37.85 -35.91 -5.49
N GLY A 506 39.08 -35.76 -4.99
CA GLY A 506 40.21 -35.15 -5.69
C GLY A 506 40.36 -33.65 -5.40
N MET A 507 41.11 -32.94 -6.24
CA MET A 507 41.39 -31.52 -6.03
C MET A 507 40.13 -30.66 -6.18
N VAL A 508 39.77 -29.93 -5.13
CA VAL A 508 38.61 -29.03 -5.07
C VAL A 508 39.03 -27.61 -4.71
N ASN A 509 38.33 -26.64 -5.29
CA ASN A 509 38.41 -25.24 -4.87
C ASN A 509 37.29 -24.94 -3.86
N VAL A 510 37.70 -24.55 -2.66
CA VAL A 510 36.82 -24.16 -1.55
C VAL A 510 36.65 -22.65 -1.57
N ARG A 511 35.41 -22.18 -1.60
CA ARG A 511 35.09 -20.76 -1.46
C ARG A 511 34.00 -20.53 -0.43
N VAL A 512 34.19 -19.53 0.42
CA VAL A 512 33.20 -19.12 1.43
C VAL A 512 32.73 -17.72 1.10
N TYR A 513 31.42 -17.52 1.08
CA TYR A 513 30.77 -16.24 0.82
C TYR A 513 29.83 -15.85 1.95
N SER A 514 29.75 -14.56 2.28
CA SER A 514 28.64 -14.03 3.08
C SER A 514 27.34 -14.00 2.26
N VAL A 515 26.16 -13.87 2.89
CA VAL A 515 24.86 -13.75 2.18
C VAL A 515 24.85 -12.61 1.14
N PRO A 516 25.46 -11.43 1.38
CA PRO A 516 25.61 -10.39 0.36
C PRO A 516 26.56 -10.73 -0.80
N GLY A 517 27.26 -11.86 -0.75
CA GLY A 517 28.16 -12.33 -1.81
C GLY A 517 29.63 -11.93 -1.65
N LEU A 518 30.04 -11.38 -0.49
CA LEU A 518 31.45 -11.06 -0.25
C LEU A 518 32.25 -12.35 0.01
N LYS A 519 33.35 -12.53 -0.72
CA LYS A 519 34.21 -13.71 -0.61
C LYS A 519 35.10 -13.61 0.65
N ALA A 520 34.92 -14.54 1.57
CA ALA A 520 35.64 -14.63 2.83
C ALA A 520 36.82 -15.61 2.79
N ALA A 521 36.75 -16.66 1.96
CA ALA A 521 37.85 -17.60 1.72
C ALA A 521 37.82 -18.10 0.28
N ASP A 522 39.01 -18.44 -0.27
CA ASP A 522 39.20 -19.03 -1.60
C ASP A 522 40.54 -19.76 -1.65
N TYR A 523 40.52 -21.10 -1.63
CA TYR A 523 41.74 -21.91 -1.66
C TYR A 523 41.48 -23.27 -2.30
N PHE A 524 42.55 -23.97 -2.66
CA PHE A 524 42.46 -25.34 -3.17
C PHE A 524 42.84 -26.33 -2.08
N THR A 525 42.16 -27.47 -2.04
CA THR A 525 42.48 -28.60 -1.17
C THR A 525 42.14 -29.90 -1.89
N GLU A 526 42.61 -31.01 -1.35
CA GLU A 526 42.25 -32.35 -1.83
C GLU A 526 41.12 -32.92 -0.97
N GLY A 527 40.07 -33.41 -1.61
CA GLY A 527 38.95 -34.12 -1.01
C GLY A 527 39.13 -35.62 -1.14
N HIS A 528 38.88 -36.38 -0.07
CA HIS A 528 39.02 -37.83 -0.06
C HIS A 528 37.71 -38.50 0.36
N GLU A 529 37.57 -39.77 0.01
CA GLU A 529 36.52 -40.65 0.51
C GLU A 529 36.61 -40.79 2.04
N ASP A 530 35.46 -40.66 2.71
CA ASP A 530 35.27 -40.81 4.16
C ASP A 530 36.14 -39.93 5.07
N ILE A 531 36.87 -38.95 4.52
CA ILE A 531 37.64 -37.95 5.27
C ILE A 531 36.99 -36.59 5.08
N PRO A 532 36.29 -36.05 6.11
CA PRO A 532 35.67 -34.74 6.01
C PRO A 532 36.71 -33.64 5.79
N LEU A 533 36.41 -32.71 4.88
CA LEU A 533 37.21 -31.48 4.74
C LEU A 533 37.01 -30.62 5.99
N SER A 534 38.11 -30.26 6.65
CA SER A 534 38.07 -29.36 7.79
C SER A 534 38.33 -27.92 7.35
N ILE A 535 37.35 -27.04 7.59
CA ILE A 535 37.39 -25.63 7.22
C ILE A 535 37.42 -24.79 8.51
N ASP A 536 38.42 -23.91 8.61
CA ASP A 536 38.53 -22.96 9.71
C ASP A 536 37.60 -21.77 9.47
N VAL A 537 36.70 -21.54 10.42
CA VAL A 537 35.72 -20.45 10.40
C VAL A 537 35.89 -19.48 11.57
N SER A 538 36.91 -19.67 12.41
CA SER A 538 37.16 -18.86 13.60
C SER A 538 37.42 -17.37 13.30
N GLY A 539 37.89 -17.07 12.07
CA GLY A 539 38.11 -15.70 11.59
C GLY A 539 36.86 -15.02 11.01
N LEU A 540 35.72 -15.72 10.92
CA LEU A 540 34.48 -15.18 10.35
C LEU A 540 33.62 -14.53 11.43
N LYS A 541 32.91 -13.45 11.08
CA LYS A 541 31.92 -12.83 11.99
C LYS A 541 30.66 -13.70 12.09
N ASP A 542 29.96 -13.61 13.21
CA ASP A 542 28.64 -14.24 13.39
C ASP A 542 27.69 -13.93 12.22
N GLY A 543 27.08 -14.97 11.67
CA GLY A 543 26.19 -14.84 10.53
C GLY A 543 26.07 -16.10 9.68
N VAL A 544 25.29 -15.99 8.61
CA VAL A 544 25.06 -17.06 7.63
C VAL A 544 26.04 -16.92 6.48
N TYR A 545 26.66 -18.04 6.09
CA TYR A 545 27.61 -18.13 4.99
C TYR A 545 27.21 -19.22 4.01
N ILE A 546 27.71 -19.10 2.78
CA ILE A 546 27.57 -20.08 1.71
C ILE A 546 28.95 -20.65 1.42
N LEU A 547 29.10 -21.96 1.62
CA LEU A 547 30.24 -22.72 1.13
C LEU A 547 29.97 -23.13 -0.32
N GLN A 548 30.97 -22.97 -1.18
CA GLN A 548 31.01 -23.47 -2.55
C GLN A 548 32.24 -24.36 -2.71
N LEU A 549 32.04 -25.58 -3.21
CA LEU A 549 33.10 -26.51 -3.57
C LEU A 549 33.04 -26.77 -5.07
N ARG A 550 34.14 -26.53 -5.77
CA ARG A 550 34.25 -26.82 -7.20
C ARG A 550 35.37 -27.83 -7.45
N ASN A 551 35.04 -29.00 -7.96
CA ASN A 551 36.04 -29.98 -8.37
C ASN A 551 36.86 -29.45 -9.55
N SER A 552 38.17 -29.52 -9.44
CA SER A 552 39.10 -28.93 -10.41
C SER A 552 39.20 -29.74 -11.70
N LEU A 553 38.90 -31.04 -11.63
CA LEU A 553 38.96 -31.95 -12.78
C LEU A 553 37.61 -32.02 -13.50
N SER A 554 36.52 -32.28 -12.77
CA SER A 554 35.17 -32.41 -13.36
C SER A 554 34.47 -31.07 -13.58
N GLY A 555 34.92 -30.00 -12.92
CA GLY A 555 34.28 -28.68 -12.96
C GLY A 555 32.96 -28.58 -12.19
N MET A 556 32.47 -29.68 -11.61
CA MET A 556 31.23 -29.75 -10.85
C MET A 556 31.28 -28.88 -9.60
N THR A 557 30.16 -28.21 -9.28
CA THR A 557 30.07 -27.29 -8.16
C THR A 557 28.95 -27.66 -7.21
N ASP A 558 29.28 -27.88 -5.94
CA ASP A 558 28.32 -28.06 -4.84
C ASP A 558 28.29 -26.84 -3.93
N ARG A 559 27.12 -26.58 -3.31
CA ARG A 559 26.93 -25.46 -2.40
C ARG A 559 26.10 -25.85 -1.19
N ILE A 560 26.43 -25.29 -0.03
CA ILE A 560 25.68 -25.50 1.21
C ILE A 560 25.78 -24.27 2.11
N ARG A 561 24.73 -24.02 2.91
CA ARG A 561 24.68 -22.94 3.89
C ARG A 561 25.17 -23.44 5.25
N PHE A 562 25.93 -22.60 5.95
CA PHE A 562 26.30 -22.84 7.34
C PHE A 562 26.24 -21.54 8.16
N VAL A 563 26.15 -21.70 9.48
CA VAL A 563 26.03 -20.61 10.44
C VAL A 563 27.32 -20.54 11.25
N VAL A 564 27.94 -19.37 11.27
CA VAL A 564 28.99 -19.03 12.24
C VAL A 564 28.31 -18.38 13.43
N ALA A 565 28.50 -18.94 14.61
CA ALA A 565 27.99 -18.39 15.87
C ALA A 565 29.16 -18.25 16.84
N GLY A 566 29.35 -17.07 17.42
CA GLY A 566 30.47 -16.80 18.32
C GLY A 566 30.48 -17.73 19.54
N LYS A 567 31.67 -17.92 20.13
CA LYS A 567 31.80 -18.56 21.45
C LYS A 567 31.06 -17.70 22.47
N ARG A 568 29.99 -18.22 23.06
CA ARG A 568 29.43 -17.65 24.29
C ARG A 568 30.40 -17.82 25.44
#